data_AF-A0A7S2ZQP4-F1
#
_entry.id   AF-A0A7S2ZQP4-F1
#
_cell.length_a   1.000
_cell.length_b   1.000
_cell.length_c   1.000
_cell.angle_alpha   90.00
_cell.angle_beta   90.00
_cell.angle_gamma   90.00
#
_symmetry.space_group_name_H-M   'P 1'
#
loop_
_entity.id
_entity.type
_entity.pdbx_description
1 polymer ?
#
loop_
_entity_poly.entity_id
_entity_poly.type
_entity_poly.pdbx_seq_one_letter_code
_entity_poly.pdbx_strand_id
1 'polypeptide(L)'
;VVLIVCGIAKSLGASCVSSAVLPQARKLSINSVVVSDKEAVEACGRFLVNERFLVEPACGATLAIGYDKDLVPARLRGPVVLIVCGGNIVTPSLLKQWKAQTDAHWDDFST
;
A
#
# COMPACT_ATOMS: atom_id res chain seq x y z
N VAL A 1 3.25 -12.86 -8.79
CA VAL A 1 2.01 -13.01 -9.60
C VAL A 1 1.33 -11.66 -9.64
N VAL A 2 1.22 -10.97 -10.78
CA VAL A 2 0.54 -9.64 -10.80
C VAL A 2 -0.92 -9.84 -10.46
N LEU A 3 -1.38 -9.27 -9.34
CA LEU A 3 -2.73 -9.45 -8.84
C LEU A 3 -3.58 -8.22 -9.11
N ILE A 4 -4.84 -8.49 -9.40
CA ILE A 4 -5.93 -7.53 -9.39
C ILE A 4 -6.20 -7.20 -7.93
N VAL A 5 -6.23 -5.90 -7.59
CA VAL A 5 -6.59 -5.45 -6.25
C VAL A 5 -7.99 -4.86 -6.32
N CYS A 6 -8.90 -5.34 -5.47
CA CYS A 6 -10.24 -4.78 -5.29
C CYS A 6 -10.36 -4.33 -3.84
N GLY A 7 -10.98 -3.18 -3.59
CA GLY A 7 -11.14 -2.66 -2.22
C GLY A 7 -11.16 -1.13 -2.17
N ILE A 8 -10.79 -0.58 -1.02
CA ILE A 8 -10.70 0.87 -0.78
C ILE A 8 -9.57 1.51 -1.61
N ALA A 9 -8.53 0.75 -1.94
CA ALA A 9 -7.43 1.16 -2.83
C ALA A 9 -7.86 1.29 -4.30
N LYS A 10 -8.75 2.24 -4.60
CA LYS A 10 -9.39 2.41 -5.92
C LYS A 10 -8.40 2.54 -7.08
N SER A 11 -7.25 3.19 -6.87
CA SER A 11 -6.22 3.37 -7.91
C SER A 11 -5.52 2.07 -8.33
N LEU A 12 -5.62 1.00 -7.52
CA LEU A 12 -5.14 -0.35 -7.88
C LEU A 12 -6.26 -1.23 -8.46
N GLY A 13 -7.49 -0.72 -8.48
CA GLY A 13 -8.67 -1.38 -9.02
C GLY A 13 -8.57 -1.61 -10.52
N ALA A 14 -8.44 -2.87 -10.94
CA ALA A 14 -8.45 -3.27 -12.35
C ALA A 14 -9.13 -4.63 -12.53
N SER A 15 -9.91 -4.84 -13.59
CA SER A 15 -10.51 -6.15 -13.86
C SER A 15 -9.51 -7.17 -14.40
N CYS A 16 -8.43 -6.71 -15.02
CA CYS A 16 -7.33 -7.53 -15.49
C CYS A 16 -6.03 -6.72 -15.61
N VAL A 17 -4.91 -7.44 -15.58
CA VAL A 17 -3.57 -6.89 -15.81
C VAL A 17 -3.38 -6.68 -17.31
N SER A 18 -2.65 -5.62 -17.69
CA SER A 18 -2.30 -5.35 -19.09
C SER A 18 -1.68 -6.57 -19.79
N SER A 19 -2.32 -6.99 -20.89
CA SER A 19 -1.82 -8.06 -21.75
C SER A 19 -0.46 -7.74 -22.38
N ALA A 20 -0.12 -6.46 -22.48
CA ALA A 20 1.16 -6.00 -23.01
C ALA A 20 2.30 -6.03 -21.99
N VAL A 21 2.02 -6.13 -20.68
CA VAL A 21 3.05 -6.09 -19.61
C VAL A 21 3.19 -7.44 -18.92
N LEU A 22 2.10 -8.21 -18.80
CA LEU A 22 2.09 -9.50 -18.10
C LEU A 22 3.11 -10.51 -18.65
N PRO A 23 3.28 -10.69 -19.98
CA PRO A 23 4.29 -11.61 -20.52
C PRO A 23 5.73 -11.23 -20.15
N GLN A 24 6.04 -9.93 -20.06
CA GLN A 24 7.34 -9.39 -19.71
C GLN A 24 7.58 -9.54 -18.22
N ALA A 25 6.57 -9.23 -17.39
CA ALA A 25 6.61 -9.42 -15.95
C ALA A 25 6.89 -10.88 -15.56
N ARG A 26 6.32 -11.85 -16.30
CA ARG A 26 6.56 -13.29 -16.09
C ARG A 26 8.01 -13.74 -16.36
N LYS A 27 8.78 -12.97 -17.11
CA LYS A 27 10.21 -13.25 -17.38
C LYS A 27 11.14 -12.70 -16.30
N LEU A 28 10.62 -11.84 -15.41
CA LEU A 28 11.37 -11.21 -14.33
C LEU A 28 11.10 -11.93 -13.00
N SER A 29 12.02 -11.79 -12.05
CA SER A 29 11.85 -12.31 -10.69
C SER A 29 10.96 -11.39 -9.85
N ILE A 30 9.65 -11.38 -10.14
CA ILE A 30 8.67 -10.54 -9.45
C ILE A 30 7.91 -11.34 -8.38
N ASN A 31 8.09 -10.95 -7.13
CA ASN A 31 7.25 -11.39 -6.03
C ASN A 31 6.04 -10.45 -5.92
N SER A 32 4.85 -11.03 -5.78
CA SER A 32 3.66 -10.24 -5.47
C SER A 32 3.20 -10.57 -4.08
N VAL A 33 2.80 -9.52 -3.39
CA VAL A 33 2.23 -9.54 -2.06
C VAL A 33 0.84 -8.93 -2.19
N VAL A 34 -0.12 -9.53 -1.51
CA VAL A 34 -1.45 -8.94 -1.31
C VAL A 34 -1.49 -8.49 0.13
N VAL A 35 -2.03 -7.29 0.33
CA VAL A 35 -2.35 -6.76 1.65
C VAL A 35 -3.83 -6.44 1.69
N SER A 36 -4.39 -6.52 2.88
CA SER A 36 -5.75 -6.12 3.19
C SER A 36 -5.90 -4.59 3.14
N ASP A 37 -7.14 -4.13 2.96
CA ASP A 37 -7.46 -2.70 3.07
C ASP A 37 -7.06 -2.15 4.45
N LYS A 38 -7.17 -2.94 5.52
CA LYS A 38 -6.74 -2.55 6.89
C LYS A 38 -5.25 -2.28 6.94
N GLU A 39 -4.40 -3.20 6.49
CA GLU A 39 -2.94 -3.02 6.47
C GLU A 39 -2.53 -1.81 5.63
N ALA A 40 -3.16 -1.61 4.47
CA ALA A 40 -2.89 -0.46 3.61
C ALA A 40 -3.26 0.87 4.30
N VAL A 41 -4.42 0.94 4.97
CA VAL A 41 -4.89 2.14 5.66
C VAL A 41 -4.07 2.42 6.92
N GLU A 42 -3.66 1.38 7.67
CA GLU A 42 -2.72 1.53 8.79
C GLU A 42 -1.39 2.09 8.34
N ALA A 43 -0.86 1.61 7.20
CA ALA A 43 0.37 2.13 6.63
C ALA A 43 0.23 3.60 6.20
N CYS A 44 -0.90 4.02 5.64
CA CYS A 44 -1.17 5.44 5.37
C CYS A 44 -1.12 6.29 6.64
N GLY A 45 -1.72 5.82 7.72
CA GLY A 45 -1.72 6.51 9.01
C GLY A 45 -0.33 6.61 9.63
N ARG A 46 0.42 5.50 9.68
CA ARG A 46 1.81 5.49 10.16
C ARG A 46 2.72 6.37 9.31
N PHE A 47 2.52 6.41 8.00
CA PHE A 47 3.32 7.26 7.11
C PHE A 47 3.02 8.75 7.32
N LEU A 48 1.75 9.10 7.56
CA LEU A 48 1.38 10.45 7.98
C LEU A 48 2.06 10.85 9.28
N VAL A 49 2.13 9.93 10.23
CA VAL A 49 2.75 10.18 11.54
C VAL A 49 4.26 10.35 11.40
N ASN A 50 4.93 9.39 10.77
CA ASN A 50 6.40 9.35 10.72
C ASN A 50 6.98 10.38 9.76
N GLU A 51 6.39 10.50 8.57
CA GLU A 51 6.97 11.27 7.46
C GLU A 51 6.20 12.56 7.15
N ARG A 52 5.07 12.81 7.83
CA ARG A 52 4.20 13.98 7.60
C ARG A 52 3.64 14.06 6.18
N PHE A 53 3.58 12.93 5.48
CA PHE A 53 3.00 12.82 4.15
C PHE A 53 1.65 12.10 4.18
N LEU A 54 0.66 12.70 3.54
CA LEU A 54 -0.67 12.14 3.43
C LEU A 54 -0.81 11.38 2.09
N VAL A 55 -1.16 10.11 2.15
CA VAL A 55 -1.22 9.22 0.98
C VAL A 55 -2.50 8.39 0.96
N GLU A 56 -2.90 7.94 -0.23
CA GLU A 56 -4.07 7.08 -0.42
C GLU A 56 -3.76 5.58 -0.22
N PRO A 57 -4.75 4.72 0.05
CA PRO A 57 -4.55 3.30 0.34
C PRO A 57 -3.83 2.52 -0.77
N ALA A 58 -3.92 2.96 -2.03
CA ALA A 58 -3.13 2.39 -3.11
C ALA A 58 -1.61 2.55 -2.87
N CYS A 59 -1.17 3.70 -2.37
CA CYS A 59 0.21 3.91 -1.94
C CYS A 59 0.49 3.22 -0.59
N GLY A 60 -0.50 3.24 0.31
CA GLY A 60 -0.47 2.52 1.59
C GLY A 60 -0.17 1.03 1.43
N ALA A 61 -0.67 0.39 0.37
CA ALA A 61 -0.41 -1.02 0.09
C ALA A 61 1.08 -1.33 -0.12
N THR A 62 1.83 -0.43 -0.77
CA THR A 62 3.29 -0.54 -0.90
C THR A 62 3.98 -0.31 0.44
N LEU A 63 3.50 0.68 1.21
CA LEU A 63 4.08 1.05 2.51
C LEU A 63 3.86 -0.02 3.58
N ALA A 64 2.77 -0.78 3.52
CA ALA A 64 2.47 -1.87 4.44
C ALA A 64 3.61 -2.89 4.49
N ILE A 65 4.24 -3.19 3.35
CA ILE A 65 5.41 -4.08 3.25
C ILE A 65 6.62 -3.51 4.01
N GLY A 66 6.76 -2.19 4.08
CA GLY A 66 7.82 -1.53 4.85
C GLY A 66 7.61 -1.57 6.36
N TYR A 67 6.34 -1.57 6.79
CA TYR A 67 5.96 -1.59 8.21
C TYR A 67 5.80 -3.00 8.78
N ASP A 68 5.57 -4.01 7.93
CA ASP A 68 5.49 -5.41 8.32
C ASP A 68 6.54 -6.24 7.58
N LYS A 69 7.51 -6.75 8.35
CA LYS A 69 8.63 -7.54 7.83
C LYS A 69 8.21 -8.92 7.37
N ASP A 70 7.08 -9.43 7.83
CA ASP A 70 6.58 -10.76 7.44
C ASP A 70 6.00 -10.73 6.02
N LEU A 71 5.62 -9.55 5.53
CA LEU A 71 5.21 -9.32 4.15
C LEU A 71 6.40 -9.25 3.18
N VAL A 72 7.62 -9.10 3.68
CA VAL A 72 8.84 -9.02 2.87
C VAL A 72 9.27 -10.44 2.47
N PRO A 73 9.39 -10.75 1.17
CA PRO A 73 9.90 -12.05 0.74
C PRO A 73 11.26 -12.34 1.36
N ALA A 74 11.41 -13.51 2.00
CA ALA A 74 12.56 -13.95 2.82
C ALA A 74 13.95 -13.87 2.15
N ARG A 75 14.04 -13.48 0.87
CA ARG A 75 15.27 -13.37 0.08
C ARG A 75 15.78 -11.94 -0.11
N LEU A 76 15.11 -10.91 0.40
CA LEU A 76 15.60 -9.53 0.25
C LEU A 76 16.71 -9.24 1.27
N ARG A 77 17.92 -8.97 0.77
CA ARG A 77 19.07 -8.49 1.53
C ARG A 77 19.58 -7.21 0.88
N GLY A 78 19.88 -6.19 1.69
CA GLY A 78 20.37 -4.90 1.22
C GLY A 78 19.34 -3.77 1.28
N PRO A 79 19.65 -2.59 0.71
CA PRO A 79 18.77 -1.43 0.74
C PRO A 79 17.47 -1.70 -0.03
N VAL A 80 16.35 -1.25 0.54
CA VAL A 80 15.00 -1.36 -0.04
C VAL A 80 14.53 0.02 -0.44
N VAL A 81 13.92 0.12 -1.63
CA VAL A 81 13.31 1.35 -2.14
C VAL A 81 11.81 1.12 -2.26
N LEU A 82 11.03 2.00 -1.63
CA LEU A 82 9.57 2.05 -1.74
C LEU A 82 9.20 3.24 -2.63
N ILE A 83 8.38 2.99 -3.66
CA ILE A 83 7.90 4.05 -4.56
C ILE A 83 6.56 4.55 -4.06
N VAL A 84 6.51 5.82 -3.68
CA VAL A 84 5.30 6.51 -3.21
C VAL A 84 4.90 7.56 -4.24
N CYS A 85 3.89 7.27 -5.06
CA CYS A 85 3.54 8.07 -6.23
C CYS A 85 2.25 8.89 -6.09
N GLY A 86 1.51 8.75 -4.99
CA GLY A 86 0.16 9.30 -4.83
C GLY A 86 0.00 10.26 -3.65
N GLY A 87 -1.27 10.52 -3.30
CA GLY A 87 -1.66 11.46 -2.23
C GLY A 87 -2.37 12.72 -2.72
N ASN A 88 -2.42 12.96 -4.03
CA ASN A 88 -2.90 14.23 -4.60
C ASN A 88 -4.39 14.55 -4.33
N ILE A 89 -5.23 13.54 -4.13
CA ILE A 89 -6.68 13.71 -3.92
C ILE A 89 -7.08 13.44 -2.46
N VAL A 90 -6.09 13.16 -1.60
CA VAL A 90 -6.35 12.65 -0.26
C VAL A 90 -6.45 13.78 0.76
N THR A 91 -7.43 13.66 1.67
CA THR A 91 -7.67 14.63 2.74
C THR A 91 -7.68 13.95 4.11
N PRO A 92 -7.42 14.69 5.20
CA PRO A 92 -7.48 14.13 6.55
C PRO A 92 -8.84 13.51 6.91
N SER A 93 -9.94 14.08 6.40
CA SER A 93 -11.29 13.54 6.62
C SER A 93 -11.47 12.20 5.91
N LEU A 94 -10.94 12.05 4.69
CA LEU A 94 -10.99 10.81 3.94
C LEU A 94 -10.16 9.71 4.63
N LEU A 95 -8.99 10.05 5.17
CA LEU A 95 -8.19 9.11 5.95
C LEU A 95 -8.91 8.63 7.22
N LYS A 96 -9.57 9.54 7.95
CA LYS A 96 -10.42 9.16 9.10
C LYS A 96 -11.58 8.26 8.70
N GLN A 97 -12.20 8.50 7.54
CA GLN A 97 -13.26 7.66 7.02
C GLN A 97 -12.76 6.23 6.74
N TRP A 98 -11.60 6.09 6.09
CA TRP A 98 -11.00 4.78 5.83
C TRP A 98 -10.59 4.06 7.12
N LYS A 99 -10.08 4.81 8.12
CA LYS A 99 -9.78 4.27 9.46
C LYS A 99 -11.00 3.56 10.05
N ALA A 100 -12.16 4.22 10.02
CA ALA A 100 -13.40 3.67 10.54
C ALA A 100 -13.95 2.49 9.73
N GLN A 101 -13.81 2.50 8.40
CA GLN A 101 -14.29 1.42 7.51
C GLN A 101 -13.50 0.12 7.65
N THR A 102 -12.21 0.23 7.96
CA THR A 102 -11.28 -0.90 8.00
C THR A 102 -10.92 -1.35 9.40
N ASP A 103 -11.40 -0.63 10.42
CA ASP A 103 -10.97 -0.81 11.81
C ASP A 103 -9.43 -0.75 11.95
N ALA A 104 -8.82 0.19 11.23
CA ALA A 104 -7.37 0.38 11.20
C ALA A 104 -6.88 1.16 12.43
N HIS A 105 -5.72 0.77 12.96
CA HIS A 105 -5.13 1.42 14.13
C HIS A 105 -3.68 1.86 13.88
N TRP A 106 -3.37 3.04 14.36
CA TRP A 106 -2.04 3.59 14.46
C TRP A 106 -2.04 4.63 15.58
N ASP A 107 -0.87 4.89 16.14
CA ASP A 107 -0.71 5.91 17.18
C ASP A 107 -0.88 7.29 16.55
N ASP A 108 -1.97 7.99 16.88
CA ASP A 108 -2.13 9.39 16.54
C ASP A 108 -1.17 10.21 17.44
N PHE A 109 -0.62 11.32 16.94
CA PHE A 109 0.05 12.30 17.81
C PHE A 109 -1.00 12.96 18.73
N SER A 110 -1.44 12.27 19.78
CA SER A 110 -2.09 12.88 20.92
C SER A 110 -1.06 13.10 22.01
N THR A 111 -0.18 14.07 21.79
CA THR A 111 0.44 14.91 22.84
C THR A 111 0.85 16.25 22.25
#